data_AF-A0A930KXF3-F1
#
_entry.id   AF-A0A930KXF3-F1
#
_cell.length_a   1.000
_cell.length_b   1.000
_cell.length_c   1.000
_cell.angle_alpha   90.00
_cell.angle_beta   90.00
_cell.angle_gamma   90.00
#
_symmetry.space_group_name_H-M   'P 1'
#
loop_
_entity.id
_entity.type
_entity.pdbx_description
1 polymer ?
#
loop_
_entity_poly.entity_id
_entity_poly.type
_entity_poly.pdbx_seq_one_letter_code
_entity_poly.pdbx_strand_id
1 'polypeptide(L)'
;MNTTPPPAPPQVAAGTPAAPAPVAGLAYHRLSHADPKSRWFSPLLEGLLGVAVFIGLNLIISVALAVAIMGSGLSLQDVATNRAVIMEHPALFALTFLSLIAIVPSLFLARLVVGPKPWGLIHSVAGRLRCSLLLPYLGLSFAVYGIYYAVMLALSGESLPEYRYFQPPQVEFWVYVAMMLLLVPVQCYAEELAYRGFMMQMLGRWLRTPWLPIVLPAVLFMLSHAYDPWGQSTILAMGIYAGFLCWYTGGLEASISLHVANNVILMLLSMVAGLDPFASEGVTPVDALQGIALEGVYVVLACLIFNARARRGEVSRETQPLKVDK
;
A
#
# COMPACT_ATOMS: atom_id res chain seq x y z
N MET A 1 56.99 8.45 -57.12
CA MET A 1 56.90 8.63 -55.66
C MET A 1 55.49 8.25 -55.23
N ASN A 2 55.31 7.09 -54.59
CA ASN A 2 54.03 6.68 -54.01
C ASN A 2 54.27 6.53 -52.51
N THR A 3 53.73 7.45 -51.72
CA THR A 3 53.81 7.45 -50.26
C THR A 3 52.42 7.13 -49.71
N THR A 4 52.15 5.86 -49.43
CA THR A 4 51.01 5.46 -48.60
C THR A 4 51.46 5.41 -47.14
N PRO A 5 50.81 6.14 -46.21
CA PRO A 5 51.14 6.04 -44.79
C PRO A 5 50.68 4.69 -44.23
N PRO A 6 51.32 4.17 -43.16
CA PRO A 6 50.87 2.94 -42.50
C PRO A 6 49.50 3.15 -41.84
N PRO A 7 48.68 2.09 -41.71
CA PRO A 7 47.35 2.17 -41.11
C PRO A 7 47.46 2.53 -39.62
N ALA A 8 46.57 3.41 -39.17
CA ALA A 8 46.48 3.81 -37.77
C ALA A 8 46.05 2.62 -36.89
N PRO A 9 46.58 2.52 -35.64
CA PRO A 9 46.15 1.49 -34.72
C PRO A 9 44.66 1.65 -34.37
N PRO A 10 43.92 0.55 -34.12
CA PRO A 10 42.50 0.60 -33.82
C PRO A 10 42.27 1.42 -32.55
N GLN A 11 41.48 2.50 -32.66
CA GLN A 11 40.96 3.21 -31.51
C GLN A 11 40.04 2.27 -30.74
N VAL A 12 40.49 1.83 -29.57
CA VAL A 12 39.62 1.18 -28.59
C VAL A 12 38.60 2.22 -28.17
N ALA A 13 37.37 2.09 -28.67
CA ALA A 13 36.26 2.94 -28.24
C ALA A 13 36.16 2.81 -26.72
N ALA A 14 36.36 3.94 -26.01
CA ALA A 14 36.15 3.99 -24.58
C ALA A 14 34.69 3.63 -24.32
N GLY A 15 34.46 2.40 -23.83
CA GLY A 15 33.12 1.93 -23.49
C GLY A 15 32.51 2.89 -22.49
N THR A 16 31.31 3.37 -22.80
CA THR A 16 30.46 4.11 -21.88
C THR A 16 30.43 3.33 -20.55
N PRO A 17 30.71 3.94 -19.39
CA PRO A 17 30.67 3.22 -18.13
C PRO A 17 29.27 2.61 -17.99
N ALA A 18 29.22 1.28 -18.01
CA ALA A 18 27.99 0.53 -17.82
C ALA A 18 27.34 1.04 -16.55
N ALA A 19 26.05 1.42 -16.62
CA ALA A 19 25.28 1.72 -15.43
C ALA A 19 25.46 0.55 -14.45
N PRO A 20 25.80 0.80 -13.18
CA PRO A 20 26.06 -0.28 -12.24
C PRO A 20 24.85 -1.20 -12.20
N ALA A 21 25.07 -2.47 -12.56
CA ALA A 21 24.02 -3.47 -12.55
C ALA A 21 23.44 -3.57 -11.13
N PRO A 22 22.11 -3.67 -10.96
CA PRO A 22 21.51 -3.90 -9.66
C PRO A 22 22.15 -5.11 -8.99
N VAL A 23 22.51 -4.98 -7.72
CA VAL A 23 23.04 -6.09 -6.92
C VAL A 23 22.00 -7.21 -6.91
N ALA A 24 22.34 -8.36 -7.48
CA ALA A 24 21.48 -9.54 -7.49
C ALA A 24 21.42 -10.18 -6.09
N GLY A 25 20.32 -10.88 -5.77
CA GLY A 25 20.16 -11.60 -4.51
C GLY A 25 19.76 -10.73 -3.31
N LEU A 26 19.23 -9.52 -3.55
CA LEU A 26 18.67 -8.70 -2.48
C LEU A 26 17.20 -9.07 -2.26
N ALA A 27 16.88 -9.46 -1.03
CA ALA A 27 15.50 -9.54 -0.54
C ALA A 27 14.85 -8.14 -0.48
N TYR A 28 13.53 -8.09 -0.48
CA TYR A 28 12.77 -6.85 -0.59
C TYR A 28 13.08 -5.81 0.49
N HIS A 29 13.23 -6.20 1.76
CA HIS A 29 13.60 -5.28 2.84
C HIS A 29 15.03 -4.73 2.69
N ARG A 30 15.87 -5.35 1.85
CA ARG A 30 17.28 -4.98 1.65
C ARG A 30 17.51 -4.10 0.42
N LEU A 31 16.45 -3.70 -0.30
CA LEU A 31 16.56 -2.96 -1.56
C LEU A 31 17.17 -1.56 -1.40
N SER A 32 17.28 -1.02 -0.18
CA SER A 32 18.05 0.19 0.10
C SER A 32 19.56 0.05 -0.18
N HIS A 33 20.06 -1.19 -0.34
CA HIS A 33 21.44 -1.51 -0.75
C HIS A 33 21.61 -1.67 -2.27
N ALA A 34 20.53 -1.60 -3.06
CA ALA A 34 20.62 -1.80 -4.51
C ALA A 34 21.35 -0.65 -5.22
N ASP A 35 21.31 0.56 -4.65
CA ASP A 35 22.04 1.73 -5.15
C ASP A 35 23.39 1.87 -4.43
N PRO A 36 24.53 1.67 -5.12
CA PRO A 36 25.86 1.78 -4.51
C PRO A 36 26.21 3.20 -4.07
N LYS A 37 25.50 4.22 -4.55
CA LYS A 37 25.70 5.62 -4.15
C LYS A 37 24.95 5.97 -2.86
N SER A 38 23.99 5.15 -2.46
CA SER A 38 23.21 5.37 -1.25
C SER A 38 24.10 5.26 -0.02
N ARG A 39 24.09 6.29 0.84
CA ARG A 39 24.83 6.32 2.11
C ARG A 39 24.02 5.64 3.21
N TRP A 40 24.64 5.37 4.35
CA TRP A 40 23.94 4.66 5.44
C TRP A 40 22.74 5.45 5.97
N PHE A 41 22.80 6.79 5.95
CA PHE A 41 21.75 7.68 6.42
C PHE A 41 20.73 8.10 5.34
N SER A 42 20.95 7.75 4.07
CA SER A 42 20.08 8.16 2.96
C SER A 42 18.60 7.81 3.18
N PRO A 43 18.25 6.62 3.69
CA PRO A 43 16.84 6.29 3.97
C PRO A 43 16.22 7.13 5.09
N LEU A 44 17.00 7.58 6.09
CA LEU A 44 16.48 8.51 7.11
C LEU A 44 16.17 9.87 6.49
N LEU A 45 17.07 10.35 5.62
CA LEU A 45 16.86 11.62 4.92
C LEU A 45 15.66 11.54 3.96
N GLU A 46 15.46 10.40 3.30
CA GLU A 46 14.26 10.10 2.49
C GLU A 46 13.00 10.21 3.36
N GLY A 47 13.02 9.62 4.56
CA GLY A 47 11.90 9.72 5.50
C GLY A 47 11.64 11.15 5.97
N LEU A 48 12.67 11.87 6.39
CA LEU A 48 12.53 13.25 6.87
C LEU A 48 12.00 14.19 5.77
N LEU A 49 12.54 14.07 4.55
CA LEU A 49 12.07 14.84 3.41
C LEU A 49 10.63 14.46 3.04
N GLY A 50 10.31 13.16 3.05
CA GLY A 50 8.95 12.67 2.81
C GLY A 50 7.95 13.23 3.81
N VAL A 51 8.28 13.21 5.11
CA VAL A 51 7.44 13.79 6.16
C VAL A 51 7.26 15.30 5.98
N ALA A 52 8.34 16.04 5.65
CA ALA A 52 8.25 17.48 5.43
C ALA A 52 7.33 17.83 4.25
N VAL A 53 7.46 17.12 3.13
CA VAL A 53 6.58 17.29 1.96
C VAL A 53 5.14 16.91 2.31
N PHE A 54 4.94 15.81 3.04
CA PHE A 54 3.62 15.34 3.46
C PHE A 54 2.90 16.36 4.35
N ILE A 55 3.61 16.96 5.32
CA ILE A 55 3.06 18.04 6.16
C ILE A 55 2.68 19.25 5.32
N GLY A 56 3.53 19.66 4.37
CA GLY A 56 3.25 20.79 3.48
C GLY A 56 2.00 20.56 2.63
N LEU A 57 1.86 19.38 2.02
CA LEU A 57 0.67 19.00 1.25
C LEU A 57 -0.57 18.93 2.13
N ASN A 58 -0.46 18.34 3.32
CA ASN A 58 -1.59 18.24 4.25
C ASN A 58 -2.03 19.60 4.78
N LEU A 59 -1.13 20.56 4.99
CA LEU A 59 -1.51 21.92 5.36
C LEU A 59 -2.42 22.57 4.29
N ILE A 60 -2.09 22.36 3.00
CA ILE A 60 -2.92 22.84 1.89
C ILE A 60 -4.29 22.14 1.89
N ILE A 61 -4.32 20.82 2.07
CA ILE A 61 -5.55 20.03 2.13
C ILE A 61 -6.41 20.43 3.35
N SER A 62 -5.79 20.71 4.50
CA SER A 62 -6.50 21.18 5.70
C SER A 62 -7.18 22.53 5.50
N VAL A 63 -6.57 23.44 4.72
CA VAL A 63 -7.23 24.70 4.33
C VAL A 63 -8.46 24.41 3.46
N ALA A 64 -8.33 23.53 2.46
CA ALA A 64 -9.47 23.13 1.61
C ALA A 64 -10.58 22.45 2.43
N LEU A 65 -10.22 21.62 3.41
CA LEU A 65 -11.15 20.98 4.33
C LEU A 65 -11.89 22.00 5.20
N ALA A 66 -11.17 22.97 5.77
CA ALA A 66 -11.79 24.05 6.55
C ALA A 66 -12.78 24.88 5.70
N VAL A 67 -12.45 25.17 4.44
CA VAL A 67 -13.36 25.85 3.51
C VAL A 67 -14.60 25.01 3.22
N ALA A 68 -14.44 23.70 3.00
CA ALA A 68 -15.55 22.79 2.77
C ALA A 68 -16.49 22.70 3.98
N ILE A 69 -15.94 22.68 5.21
CA ILE A 69 -16.71 22.66 6.47
C ILE A 69 -17.51 23.97 6.64
N MET A 70 -16.87 25.12 6.42
CA MET A 70 -17.58 26.41 6.49
C MET A 70 -18.72 26.51 5.47
N GLY A 71 -18.55 25.91 4.29
CA GLY A 71 -19.58 25.86 3.25
C GLY A 71 -20.70 24.85 3.51
N SER A 72 -20.50 23.87 4.41
CA SER A 72 -21.49 22.84 4.72
C SER A 72 -22.39 23.17 5.93
N GLY A 73 -22.09 24.26 6.65
CA GLY A 73 -22.82 24.65 7.87
C GLY A 73 -22.45 23.83 9.11
N LEU A 74 -21.43 22.97 9.03
CA LEU A 74 -20.91 22.19 10.15
C LEU A 74 -19.91 22.99 10.98
N SER A 75 -19.78 22.65 12.26
CA SER A 75 -18.66 23.12 13.06
C SER A 75 -17.43 22.20 12.89
N LEU A 76 -16.23 22.74 13.15
CA LEU A 76 -15.01 21.93 13.20
C LEU A 76 -15.08 20.84 14.27
N GLN A 77 -15.82 21.09 15.35
CA GLN A 77 -16.00 20.13 16.42
C GLN A 77 -16.82 18.92 15.97
N ASP A 78 -17.89 19.13 15.20
CA ASP A 78 -18.75 18.06 14.70
C ASP A 78 -17.95 17.06 13.85
N VAL A 79 -17.12 17.56 12.94
CA VAL A 79 -16.25 16.73 12.08
C VAL A 79 -15.16 16.02 12.90
N ALA A 80 -14.66 16.65 13.97
CA ALA A 80 -13.63 16.06 14.81
C ALA A 80 -14.17 14.93 15.71
N THR A 81 -15.42 15.05 16.19
CA THR A 81 -16.02 14.09 17.14
C THR A 81 -16.91 13.04 16.49
N ASN A 82 -17.48 13.32 15.32
CA ASN A 82 -18.40 12.42 14.63
C ASN A 82 -17.93 12.17 13.19
N ARG A 83 -17.17 11.08 13.00
CA ARG A 83 -16.66 10.71 11.68
C ARG A 83 -17.74 10.27 10.70
N ALA A 84 -18.92 9.87 11.18
CA ALA A 84 -20.05 9.54 10.32
C ALA A 84 -20.49 10.75 9.46
N VAL A 85 -20.24 11.98 9.92
CA VAL A 85 -20.52 13.23 9.17
C VAL A 85 -19.71 13.29 7.86
N ILE A 86 -18.57 12.61 7.77
CA ILE A 86 -17.78 12.50 6.52
C ILE A 86 -18.60 11.76 5.44
N MET A 87 -19.43 10.80 5.84
CA MET A 87 -20.33 10.07 4.95
C MET A 87 -21.58 10.88 4.55
N GLU A 88 -21.78 12.06 5.12
CA GLU A 88 -22.88 12.97 4.78
C GLU A 88 -22.44 14.04 3.77
N HIS A 89 -21.13 14.24 3.59
CA HIS A 89 -20.57 15.25 2.69
C HIS A 89 -19.47 14.68 1.76
N PRO A 90 -19.75 14.49 0.45
CA PRO A 90 -18.79 13.90 -0.48
C PRO A 90 -17.45 14.65 -0.58
N ALA A 91 -17.47 15.98 -0.42
CA ALA A 91 -16.23 16.77 -0.41
C ALA A 91 -15.34 16.46 0.79
N LEU A 92 -15.92 16.28 1.99
CA LEU A 92 -15.17 15.91 3.20
C LEU A 92 -14.59 14.51 3.07
N PHE A 93 -15.37 13.57 2.51
CA PHE A 93 -14.88 12.23 2.18
C PHE A 93 -13.67 12.30 1.22
N ALA A 94 -13.80 13.01 0.09
CA ALA A 94 -12.72 13.14 -0.88
C ALA A 94 -11.45 13.72 -0.25
N LEU A 95 -11.58 14.81 0.51
CA LEU A 95 -10.44 15.52 1.12
C LEU A 95 -9.76 14.68 2.21
N THR A 96 -10.55 13.90 2.97
CA THR A 96 -10.01 12.97 3.96
C THR A 96 -9.14 11.90 3.30
N PHE A 97 -9.64 11.25 2.25
CA PHE A 97 -8.84 10.26 1.51
C PHE A 97 -7.64 10.90 0.79
N LEU A 98 -7.80 12.11 0.23
CA LEU A 98 -6.71 12.82 -0.42
C LEU A 98 -5.57 13.17 0.55
N SER A 99 -5.90 13.46 1.81
CA SER A 99 -4.92 13.71 2.88
C SER A 99 -3.99 12.51 3.10
N LEU A 100 -4.53 11.29 3.01
CA LEU A 100 -3.77 10.03 3.11
C LEU A 100 -3.03 9.73 1.80
N ILE A 101 -3.69 9.92 0.65
CA ILE A 101 -3.08 9.70 -0.69
C ILE A 101 -1.86 10.61 -0.91
N ALA A 102 -1.79 11.77 -0.24
CA ALA A 102 -0.65 12.69 -0.29
C ALA A 102 0.68 12.04 0.14
N ILE A 103 0.66 10.88 0.80
CA ILE A 103 1.86 10.05 1.05
C ILE A 103 2.58 9.71 -0.26
N VAL A 104 1.85 9.37 -1.33
CA VAL A 104 2.43 8.92 -2.61
C VAL A 104 3.34 9.99 -3.23
N PRO A 105 2.88 11.23 -3.52
CA PRO A 105 3.75 12.26 -4.05
C PRO A 105 4.87 12.65 -3.08
N SER A 106 4.63 12.56 -1.76
CA SER A 106 5.64 12.86 -0.74
C SER A 106 6.82 11.90 -0.79
N LEU A 107 6.55 10.59 -0.81
CA LEU A 107 7.59 9.57 -0.94
C LEU A 107 8.25 9.60 -2.32
N PHE A 108 7.47 9.85 -3.37
CA PHE A 108 7.99 10.00 -4.73
C PHE A 108 9.05 11.10 -4.81
N LEU A 109 8.70 12.32 -4.36
CA LEU A 109 9.63 13.45 -4.34
C LEU A 109 10.84 13.17 -3.44
N ALA A 110 10.63 12.63 -2.25
CA ALA A 110 11.74 12.32 -1.35
C ALA A 110 12.74 11.33 -1.95
N ARG A 111 12.25 10.23 -2.53
CA ARG A 111 13.10 9.20 -3.14
C ARG A 111 13.79 9.68 -4.40
N LEU A 112 13.17 10.56 -5.19
CA LEU A 112 13.83 11.18 -6.35
C LEU A 112 15.08 11.96 -5.96
N VAL A 113 15.06 12.64 -4.80
CA VAL A 113 16.17 13.47 -4.32
C VAL A 113 17.24 12.64 -3.63
N VAL A 114 16.88 11.73 -2.72
CA VAL A 114 17.83 11.09 -1.79
C VAL A 114 17.78 9.57 -1.71
N GLY A 115 16.74 8.95 -2.27
CA GLY A 115 16.51 7.51 -2.12
C GLY A 115 17.16 6.66 -3.22
N PRO A 116 17.15 5.32 -3.04
CA PRO A 116 17.82 4.40 -3.96
C PRO A 116 17.09 4.33 -5.31
N LYS A 117 17.88 4.34 -6.40
CA LYS A 117 17.39 4.26 -7.77
C LYS A 117 17.44 2.81 -8.32
N PRO A 118 16.48 2.39 -9.16
CA PRO A 118 15.32 3.15 -9.65
C PRO A 118 14.17 3.23 -8.62
N TRP A 119 13.28 4.23 -8.79
CA TRP A 119 12.08 4.45 -7.95
C TRP A 119 11.29 3.17 -7.71
N GLY A 120 11.05 2.38 -8.76
CA GLY A 120 10.19 1.20 -8.68
C GLY A 120 10.72 0.05 -7.82
N LEU A 121 11.94 0.13 -7.27
CA LEU A 121 12.39 -0.77 -6.21
C LEU A 121 11.57 -0.63 -4.92
N ILE A 122 10.87 0.49 -4.75
CA ILE A 122 9.89 0.63 -3.67
C ILE A 122 8.71 -0.33 -3.85
N HIS A 123 8.37 -0.73 -5.08
CA HIS A 123 7.24 -1.62 -5.36
C HIS A 123 7.59 -3.09 -5.24
N SER A 124 8.71 -3.50 -5.83
CA SER A 124 9.13 -4.90 -5.83
C SER A 124 10.62 -5.07 -6.17
N VAL A 125 11.11 -6.28 -5.97
CA VAL A 125 12.45 -6.73 -6.41
C VAL A 125 12.63 -6.69 -7.94
N ALA A 126 11.55 -6.56 -8.72
CA ALA A 126 11.60 -6.37 -10.16
C ALA A 126 11.74 -4.89 -10.57
N GLY A 127 11.76 -3.96 -9.62
CA GLY A 127 11.86 -2.53 -9.88
C GLY A 127 10.60 -1.92 -10.49
N ARG A 128 9.46 -2.58 -10.38
CA ARG A 128 8.14 -2.13 -10.85
C ARG A 128 7.02 -2.87 -10.13
N LEU A 129 5.80 -2.35 -10.19
CA LEU A 129 4.62 -3.11 -9.77
C LEU A 129 4.35 -4.23 -10.76
N ARG A 130 4.30 -5.48 -10.28
CA ARG A 130 4.11 -6.67 -11.13
C ARG A 130 2.63 -6.90 -11.35
N CYS A 131 2.04 -6.28 -12.37
CA CYS A 131 0.61 -6.44 -12.68
C CYS A 131 0.19 -7.90 -12.87
N SER A 132 1.11 -8.75 -13.35
CA SER A 132 0.90 -10.19 -13.47
C SER A 132 0.65 -10.88 -12.12
N LEU A 133 1.10 -10.32 -11.00
CA LEU A 133 0.80 -10.77 -9.64
C LEU A 133 -0.35 -9.99 -9.01
N LEU A 134 -0.38 -8.67 -9.19
CA LEU A 134 -1.39 -7.80 -8.57
C LEU A 134 -2.82 -8.18 -8.96
N LEU A 135 -3.10 -8.39 -10.25
CA LEU A 135 -4.48 -8.68 -10.70
C LEU A 135 -5.00 -10.03 -10.14
N PRO A 136 -4.22 -11.14 -10.20
CA PRO A 136 -4.62 -12.39 -9.54
C PRO A 136 -4.79 -12.25 -8.03
N TYR A 137 -3.93 -11.49 -7.35
CA TYR A 137 -4.04 -11.29 -5.92
C TYR A 137 -5.25 -10.45 -5.53
N LEU A 138 -5.63 -9.45 -6.34
CA LEU A 138 -6.88 -8.71 -6.18
C LEU A 138 -8.07 -9.65 -6.38
N GLY A 139 -8.11 -10.41 -7.47
CA GLY A 139 -9.19 -11.38 -7.70
C GLY A 139 -9.32 -12.38 -6.55
N LEU A 140 -8.20 -12.87 -6.03
CA LEU A 140 -8.17 -13.76 -4.87
C LEU A 140 -8.69 -13.08 -3.59
N SER A 141 -8.22 -11.88 -3.27
CA SER A 141 -8.60 -11.20 -2.03
C SER A 141 -10.07 -10.84 -2.03
N PHE A 142 -10.60 -10.29 -3.13
CA PHE A 142 -12.03 -10.03 -3.29
C PHE A 142 -12.86 -11.32 -3.23
N ALA A 143 -12.39 -12.43 -3.80
CA ALA A 143 -13.09 -13.71 -3.69
C ALA A 143 -13.10 -14.24 -2.25
N VAL A 144 -11.96 -14.24 -1.55
CA VAL A 144 -11.85 -14.72 -0.17
C VAL A 144 -12.75 -13.91 0.77
N TYR A 145 -12.66 -12.58 0.72
CA TYR A 145 -13.47 -11.70 1.55
C TYR A 145 -14.95 -11.74 1.14
N GLY A 146 -15.26 -11.69 -0.15
CA GLY A 146 -16.63 -11.71 -0.65
C GLY A 146 -17.36 -13.01 -0.31
N ILE A 147 -16.70 -14.17 -0.47
CA ILE A 147 -17.27 -15.47 -0.08
C ILE A 147 -17.48 -15.51 1.43
N TYR A 148 -16.51 -15.08 2.23
CA TYR A 148 -16.64 -15.07 3.69
C TYR A 148 -17.85 -14.26 4.14
N TYR A 149 -17.97 -13.00 3.70
CA TYR A 149 -19.11 -12.15 4.10
C TYR A 149 -20.45 -12.64 3.54
N ALA A 150 -20.47 -13.20 2.33
CA ALA A 150 -21.68 -13.81 1.78
C ALA A 150 -22.14 -15.02 2.62
N VAL A 151 -21.19 -15.85 3.09
CA VAL A 151 -21.49 -16.98 3.99
C VAL A 151 -21.96 -16.48 5.35
N MET A 152 -21.29 -15.48 5.95
CA MET A 152 -21.71 -14.91 7.24
C MET A 152 -23.13 -14.33 7.16
N LEU A 153 -23.44 -13.60 6.09
CA LEU A 153 -24.79 -13.08 5.84
C LEU A 153 -25.80 -14.23 5.70
N ALA A 154 -25.51 -15.24 4.89
CA ALA A 154 -26.40 -16.39 4.71
C ALA A 154 -26.65 -17.17 6.01
N LEU A 155 -25.64 -17.30 6.88
CA LEU A 155 -25.75 -17.98 8.16
C LEU A 155 -26.46 -17.15 9.23
N SER A 156 -26.40 -15.82 9.15
CA SER A 156 -27.09 -14.93 10.09
C SER A 156 -28.62 -15.06 10.01
N GLY A 157 -29.14 -15.44 8.83
CA GLY A 157 -30.58 -15.46 8.57
C GLY A 157 -31.21 -14.06 8.51
N GLU A 158 -30.41 -12.99 8.60
CA GLU A 158 -30.87 -11.62 8.52
C GLU A 158 -31.19 -11.25 7.06
N SER A 159 -32.37 -10.67 6.85
CA SER A 159 -32.65 -9.91 5.63
C SER A 159 -31.81 -8.64 5.64
N LEU A 160 -31.31 -8.23 4.46
CA LEU A 160 -30.70 -6.91 4.32
C LEU A 160 -31.64 -5.84 4.92
N PRO A 161 -31.14 -4.95 5.81
CA PRO A 161 -31.98 -4.01 6.55
C PRO A 161 -32.78 -3.09 5.62
N GLU A 162 -33.96 -2.63 6.06
CA GLU A 162 -34.68 -1.54 5.40
C GLU A 162 -33.87 -0.24 5.53
N TYR A 163 -33.51 0.35 4.39
CA TYR A 163 -32.32 1.18 4.23
C TYR A 163 -32.43 2.67 4.55
N ARG A 164 -31.33 3.27 5.04
CA ARG A 164 -31.11 4.74 5.08
C ARG A 164 -30.38 5.31 3.85
N TYR A 165 -29.53 4.52 3.17
CA TYR A 165 -28.64 4.99 2.07
C TYR A 165 -28.69 4.19 0.75
N PHE A 166 -29.38 3.04 0.68
CA PHE A 166 -29.56 2.28 -0.57
C PHE A 166 -30.93 2.58 -1.15
N GLN A 167 -30.99 3.57 -2.02
CA GLN A 167 -32.07 3.69 -2.99
C GLN A 167 -31.39 3.65 -4.36
N PRO A 168 -31.60 2.59 -5.17
CA PRO A 168 -31.07 2.50 -6.53
C PRO A 168 -31.20 3.77 -7.40
N PRO A 169 -32.20 4.68 -7.20
CA PRO A 169 -32.24 5.97 -7.91
C PRO A 169 -31.45 7.13 -7.26
N GLN A 170 -30.84 6.99 -6.09
CA GLN A 170 -30.10 8.09 -5.43
C GLN A 170 -28.70 8.26 -6.04
N VAL A 171 -28.47 9.42 -6.65
CA VAL A 171 -27.17 9.81 -7.24
C VAL A 171 -26.05 9.76 -6.19
N GLU A 172 -26.32 10.16 -4.95
CA GLU A 172 -25.34 10.21 -3.86
C GLU A 172 -24.76 8.82 -3.53
N PHE A 173 -25.59 7.78 -3.50
CA PHE A 173 -25.13 6.40 -3.29
C PHE A 173 -24.06 6.01 -4.32
N TRP A 174 -24.36 6.21 -5.61
CA TRP A 174 -23.43 5.85 -6.69
C TRP A 174 -22.18 6.74 -6.72
N VAL A 175 -22.28 7.99 -6.26
CA VAL A 175 -21.10 8.85 -6.03
C VAL A 175 -20.21 8.24 -4.96
N TYR A 176 -20.75 7.84 -3.81
CA TYR A 176 -19.95 7.19 -2.77
C TYR A 176 -19.35 5.85 -3.21
N VAL A 177 -20.10 5.01 -3.94
CA VAL A 177 -19.56 3.78 -4.53
C VAL A 177 -18.38 4.09 -5.44
N ALA A 178 -18.52 5.07 -6.35
CA ALA A 178 -17.45 5.46 -7.25
C ALA A 178 -16.23 6.00 -6.48
N MET A 179 -16.45 6.84 -5.46
CA MET A 179 -15.39 7.36 -4.61
C MET A 179 -14.68 6.26 -3.82
N MET A 180 -15.42 5.30 -3.25
CA MET A 180 -14.83 4.15 -2.55
C MET A 180 -13.99 3.29 -3.50
N LEU A 181 -14.49 3.01 -4.71
CA LEU A 181 -13.76 2.20 -5.70
C LEU A 181 -12.54 2.92 -6.31
N LEU A 182 -12.47 4.25 -6.23
CA LEU A 182 -11.35 5.03 -6.77
C LEU A 182 -10.35 5.48 -5.70
N LEU A 183 -10.83 6.05 -4.60
CA LEU A 183 -9.99 6.67 -3.58
C LEU A 183 -9.44 5.65 -2.59
N VAL A 184 -10.26 4.70 -2.13
CA VAL A 184 -9.83 3.71 -1.13
C VAL A 184 -8.68 2.87 -1.66
N PRO A 185 -8.69 2.32 -2.89
CA PRO A 185 -7.55 1.56 -3.37
C PRO A 185 -6.25 2.36 -3.47
N VAL A 186 -6.35 3.65 -3.82
CA VAL A 186 -5.18 4.54 -3.91
C VAL A 186 -4.66 4.88 -2.52
N GLN A 187 -5.55 5.05 -1.53
CA GLN A 187 -5.18 5.26 -0.14
C GLN A 187 -4.53 4.00 0.47
N CYS A 188 -5.11 2.81 0.28
CA CYS A 188 -4.48 1.56 0.71
C CYS A 188 -3.09 1.41 0.08
N TYR A 189 -2.96 1.69 -1.22
CA TYR A 189 -1.66 1.69 -1.90
C TYR A 189 -0.68 2.69 -1.27
N ALA A 190 -1.14 3.89 -0.91
CA ALA A 190 -0.31 4.92 -0.28
C ALA A 190 0.25 4.46 1.06
N GLU A 191 -0.58 3.84 1.90
CA GLU A 191 -0.16 3.30 3.20
C GLU A 191 0.78 2.11 3.04
N GLU A 192 0.48 1.18 2.13
CA GLU A 192 1.38 0.07 1.83
C GLU A 192 2.74 0.56 1.33
N LEU A 193 2.75 1.62 0.52
CA LEU A 193 3.99 2.27 0.05
C LEU A 193 4.79 2.87 1.21
N ALA A 194 4.14 3.50 2.20
CA ALA A 194 4.81 4.07 3.37
C ALA A 194 5.36 2.99 4.32
N TYR A 195 4.49 2.09 4.77
CA TYR A 195 4.82 1.14 5.83
C TYR A 195 5.64 -0.05 5.30
N ARG A 196 5.26 -0.64 4.16
CA ARG A 196 5.89 -1.85 3.63
C ARG A 196 6.92 -1.55 2.56
N GLY A 197 6.71 -0.49 1.79
CA GLY A 197 7.68 -0.03 0.79
C GLY A 197 8.84 0.70 1.46
N PHE A 198 8.59 1.91 1.94
CA PHE A 198 9.60 2.80 2.45
C PHE A 198 10.15 2.36 3.81
N MET A 199 9.33 2.26 4.86
CA MET A 199 9.80 2.02 6.22
C MET A 199 10.49 0.66 6.38
N MET A 200 9.98 -0.40 5.75
CA MET A 200 10.64 -1.70 5.74
C MET A 200 12.04 -1.63 5.11
N GLN A 201 12.17 -0.96 3.95
CA GLN A 201 13.47 -0.81 3.26
C GLN A 201 14.43 0.11 4.01
N MET A 202 13.89 1.14 4.67
CA MET A 202 14.62 2.01 5.58
C MET A 202 15.22 1.19 6.72
N LEU A 203 14.40 0.44 7.47
CA LEU A 203 14.88 -0.41 8.57
C LEU A 203 15.85 -1.50 8.10
N GLY A 204 15.58 -2.13 6.95
CA GLY A 204 16.46 -3.15 6.36
C GLY A 204 17.80 -2.60 5.86
N ARG A 205 18.00 -1.28 5.87
CA ARG A 205 19.32 -0.67 5.69
C ARG A 205 20.29 -1.10 6.79
N TRP A 206 19.85 -1.04 8.05
CA TRP A 206 20.66 -1.40 9.23
C TRP A 206 20.43 -2.84 9.70
N LEU A 207 19.23 -3.37 9.46
CA LEU A 207 18.83 -4.67 9.97
C LEU A 207 18.96 -5.75 8.89
N ARG A 208 19.67 -6.84 9.21
CA ARG A 208 19.86 -7.96 8.28
C ARG A 208 18.64 -8.87 8.25
N THR A 209 18.07 -9.16 9.42
CA THR A 209 16.90 -10.01 9.57
C THR A 209 15.61 -9.24 9.27
N PRO A 210 14.59 -9.90 8.68
CA PRO A 210 13.37 -9.23 8.25
C PRO A 210 12.37 -8.98 9.39
N TRP A 211 12.53 -9.61 10.56
CA TRP A 211 11.51 -9.58 11.63
C TRP A 211 11.21 -8.16 12.14
N LEU A 212 12.23 -7.34 12.45
CA LEU A 212 12.03 -5.94 12.87
C LEU A 212 11.50 -5.05 11.73
N PRO A 213 12.04 -5.13 10.49
CA PRO A 213 11.45 -4.47 9.33
C PRO A 213 9.98 -4.83 9.04
N ILE A 214 9.46 -5.94 9.58
CA ILE A 214 8.05 -6.33 9.49
C ILE A 214 7.26 -5.82 10.70
N VAL A 215 7.72 -6.12 11.91
CA VAL A 215 6.96 -5.86 13.15
C VAL A 215 6.90 -4.37 13.50
N LEU A 216 8.01 -3.63 13.36
CA LEU A 216 8.02 -2.21 13.74
C LEU A 216 7.06 -1.36 12.89
N PRO A 217 7.05 -1.47 11.54
CA PRO A 217 6.05 -0.78 10.75
C PRO A 217 4.62 -1.25 11.03
N ALA A 218 4.41 -2.53 11.36
CA ALA A 218 3.08 -3.04 11.72
C ALA A 218 2.55 -2.43 13.02
N VAL A 219 3.40 -2.28 14.05
CA VAL A 219 3.03 -1.61 15.30
C VAL A 219 2.75 -0.13 15.06
N LEU A 220 3.58 0.57 14.27
CA LEU A 220 3.33 1.97 13.93
C LEU A 220 2.05 2.15 13.10
N PHE A 221 1.76 1.22 12.20
CA PHE A 221 0.51 1.16 11.46
C PHE A 221 -0.68 1.03 12.41
N MET A 222 -0.66 0.06 13.32
CA MET A 222 -1.68 -0.10 14.35
C MET A 222 -1.86 1.17 15.20
N LEU A 223 -0.77 1.76 15.69
CA LEU A 223 -0.83 2.98 16.52
C LEU A 223 -1.35 4.21 15.77
N SER A 224 -1.26 4.24 14.43
CA SER A 224 -1.87 5.30 13.62
C SER A 224 -3.38 5.17 13.47
N HIS A 225 -3.97 4.06 13.95
CA HIS A 225 -5.40 3.81 13.93
C HIS A 225 -5.96 3.83 15.36
N ALA A 226 -6.97 4.67 15.58
CA ALA A 226 -7.69 4.72 16.85
C ALA A 226 -8.86 3.73 16.79
N TYR A 227 -8.66 2.53 17.35
CA TYR A 227 -9.67 1.49 17.50
C TYR A 227 -9.67 0.96 18.94
N ASP A 228 -10.77 0.31 19.33
CA ASP A 228 -10.83 -0.50 20.55
C ASP A 228 -9.74 -1.61 20.56
N PRO A 229 -9.42 -2.22 21.71
CA PRO A 229 -8.34 -3.20 21.81
C PRO A 229 -8.45 -4.40 20.85
N TRP A 230 -9.67 -4.86 20.55
CA TRP A 230 -9.88 -5.96 19.62
C TRP A 230 -9.71 -5.50 18.18
N GLY A 231 -10.22 -4.32 17.83
CA GLY A 231 -9.95 -3.67 16.54
C GLY A 231 -8.46 -3.41 16.32
N GLN A 232 -7.70 -2.98 17.34
CA GLN A 232 -6.25 -2.84 17.21
C GLN A 232 -5.54 -4.18 16.99
N SER A 233 -6.04 -5.26 17.57
CA SER A 233 -5.47 -6.59 17.37
C SER A 233 -5.57 -7.07 15.92
N THR A 234 -6.68 -6.77 15.23
CA THR A 234 -6.86 -7.10 13.81
C THR A 234 -5.95 -6.23 12.94
N ILE A 235 -5.87 -4.93 13.20
CA ILE A 235 -5.00 -4.00 12.47
C ILE A 235 -3.52 -4.40 12.62
N LEU A 236 -3.10 -4.80 13.83
CA LEU A 236 -1.73 -5.30 14.06
C LEU A 236 -1.47 -6.59 13.28
N ALA A 237 -2.40 -7.54 13.31
CA ALA A 237 -2.28 -8.81 12.59
C ALA A 237 -2.18 -8.58 11.08
N MET A 238 -3.09 -7.79 10.52
CA MET A 238 -3.07 -7.35 9.13
C MET A 238 -1.73 -6.70 8.79
N GLY A 239 -1.24 -5.84 9.68
CA GLY A 239 0.01 -5.15 9.47
C GLY A 239 1.23 -6.07 9.42
N ILE A 240 1.25 -7.11 10.26
CA ILE A 240 2.27 -8.16 10.27
C ILE A 240 2.15 -9.04 9.01
N TYR A 241 0.93 -9.45 8.65
CA TYR A 241 0.66 -10.25 7.45
C TYR A 241 1.05 -9.53 6.17
N ALA A 242 0.70 -8.24 6.04
CA ALA A 242 1.10 -7.38 4.93
C ALA A 242 2.63 -7.30 4.83
N GLY A 243 3.32 -7.02 5.94
CA GLY A 243 4.79 -6.99 5.96
C GLY A 243 5.43 -8.33 5.60
N PHE A 244 4.89 -9.43 6.13
CA PHE A 244 5.34 -10.78 5.78
C PHE A 244 5.15 -11.06 4.29
N LEU A 245 3.99 -10.75 3.71
CA LEU A 245 3.71 -10.94 2.29
C LEU A 245 4.67 -10.13 1.42
N CYS A 246 5.01 -8.90 1.79
CA CYS A 246 5.97 -8.09 1.03
C CYS A 246 7.36 -8.69 1.03
N TRP A 247 7.85 -9.09 2.21
CA TRP A 247 9.13 -9.77 2.32
C TRP A 247 9.14 -11.10 1.57
N TYR A 248 8.08 -11.90 1.69
CA TYR A 248 8.00 -13.25 1.15
C TYR A 248 7.85 -13.27 -0.38
N THR A 249 7.01 -12.40 -0.94
CA THR A 249 6.73 -12.33 -2.38
C THR A 249 7.67 -11.38 -3.13
N GLY A 250 8.50 -10.63 -2.40
CA GLY A 250 9.44 -9.69 -2.98
C GLY A 250 8.78 -8.39 -3.48
N GLY A 251 7.63 -7.98 -2.96
CA GLY A 251 6.94 -6.75 -3.40
C GLY A 251 5.56 -6.52 -2.78
N LEU A 252 4.97 -5.35 -3.07
CA LEU A 252 3.74 -4.86 -2.45
C LEU A 252 2.46 -5.54 -2.97
N GLU A 253 2.50 -6.33 -4.04
CA GLU A 253 1.30 -6.72 -4.78
C GLU A 253 0.29 -7.47 -3.92
N ALA A 254 0.73 -8.46 -3.14
CA ALA A 254 -0.15 -9.24 -2.29
C ALA A 254 -0.68 -8.43 -1.08
N SER A 255 0.13 -7.52 -0.53
CA SER A 255 -0.29 -6.70 0.62
C SER A 255 -1.29 -5.62 0.21
N ILE A 256 -1.06 -4.96 -0.94
CA ILE A 256 -2.03 -4.04 -1.56
C ILE A 256 -3.34 -4.78 -1.78
N SER A 257 -3.31 -5.97 -2.38
CA SER A 257 -4.55 -6.71 -2.65
C SER A 257 -5.32 -7.08 -1.38
N LEU A 258 -4.63 -7.52 -0.32
CA LEU A 258 -5.23 -7.78 0.99
C LEU A 258 -5.91 -6.51 1.54
N HIS A 259 -5.17 -5.40 1.56
CA HIS A 259 -5.61 -4.13 2.13
C HIS A 259 -6.80 -3.56 1.36
N VAL A 260 -6.71 -3.49 0.04
CA VAL A 260 -7.78 -2.99 -0.83
C VAL A 260 -9.06 -3.80 -0.65
N ALA A 261 -8.99 -5.14 -0.68
CA ALA A 261 -10.20 -5.95 -0.53
C ALA A 261 -10.82 -5.80 0.85
N ASN A 262 -10.00 -5.80 1.91
CA ASN A 262 -10.46 -5.58 3.27
C ASN A 262 -11.24 -4.26 3.39
N ASN A 263 -10.61 -3.15 3.00
CA ASN A 263 -11.19 -1.82 3.19
C ASN A 263 -12.38 -1.56 2.25
N VAL A 264 -12.26 -1.90 0.96
CA VAL A 264 -13.36 -1.66 0.00
C VAL A 264 -14.58 -2.49 0.36
N ILE A 265 -14.42 -3.77 0.70
CA ILE A 265 -15.56 -4.63 1.05
C ILE A 265 -16.19 -4.18 2.36
N LEU A 266 -15.39 -3.90 3.40
CA LEU A 266 -15.92 -3.41 4.66
C LEU A 266 -16.68 -2.09 4.48
N MET A 267 -16.11 -1.12 3.77
CA MET A 267 -16.78 0.17 3.57
C MET A 267 -18.07 0.04 2.75
N LEU A 268 -18.06 -0.74 1.68
CA LEU A 268 -19.26 -0.97 0.86
C LEU A 268 -20.32 -1.73 1.66
N LEU A 269 -19.95 -2.79 2.40
CA LEU A 269 -20.89 -3.55 3.21
C LEU A 269 -21.46 -2.70 4.36
N SER A 270 -20.64 -1.89 5.04
CA SER A 270 -21.13 -0.98 6.08
C SER A 270 -22.12 0.03 5.50
N MET A 271 -21.78 0.65 4.37
CA MET A 271 -22.69 1.57 3.67
C MET A 271 -23.99 0.86 3.25
N VAL A 272 -23.89 -0.36 2.75
CA VAL A 272 -25.01 -1.23 2.35
C VAL A 272 -25.72 -1.86 3.57
N ALA A 273 -25.19 -1.76 4.78
CA ALA A 273 -25.88 -2.19 6.00
C ALA A 273 -26.46 -1.00 6.78
N GLY A 274 -26.25 0.24 6.30
CA GLY A 274 -26.58 1.45 7.05
C GLY A 274 -25.72 1.65 8.31
N LEU A 275 -24.59 0.96 8.39
CA LEU A 275 -23.61 1.06 9.46
C LEU A 275 -22.56 2.13 9.12
N ASP A 276 -21.94 2.72 10.14
CA ASP A 276 -20.83 3.65 9.95
C ASP A 276 -19.59 2.90 9.43
N PRO A 277 -19.10 3.18 8.19
CA PRO A 277 -17.87 2.59 7.66
C PRO A 277 -16.61 2.94 8.45
N PHE A 278 -16.67 3.99 9.29
CA PHE A 278 -15.57 4.47 10.12
C PHE A 278 -15.72 4.11 11.60
N ALA A 279 -16.68 3.22 11.92
CA ALA A 279 -16.83 2.69 13.27
C ALA A 279 -15.51 2.08 13.75
N SER A 280 -15.09 2.51 14.94
CA SER A 280 -13.81 2.12 15.56
C SER A 280 -13.96 1.48 16.93
N GLU A 281 -15.21 1.28 17.35
CA GLU A 281 -15.60 0.60 18.57
C GLU A 281 -16.61 -0.51 18.26
N GLY A 282 -16.72 -1.46 19.19
CA GLY A 282 -17.69 -2.55 19.09
C GLY A 282 -17.15 -3.83 18.46
N VAL A 283 -15.85 -3.92 18.21
CA VAL A 283 -15.22 -5.16 17.75
C VAL A 283 -15.21 -6.17 18.90
N THR A 284 -15.84 -7.33 18.70
CA THR A 284 -15.82 -8.40 19.69
C THR A 284 -14.57 -9.28 19.55
N PRO A 285 -14.19 -10.07 20.58
CA PRO A 285 -13.10 -11.03 20.45
C PRO A 285 -13.33 -12.05 19.32
N VAL A 286 -14.59 -12.40 19.04
CA VAL A 286 -14.95 -13.34 17.98
C VAL A 286 -14.75 -12.69 16.61
N ASP A 287 -15.19 -11.44 16.43
CA ASP A 287 -14.97 -10.68 15.18
C ASP A 287 -13.48 -10.54 14.90
N ALA A 288 -12.69 -10.23 15.94
CA ALA A 288 -11.24 -10.12 15.81
C ALA A 288 -10.59 -11.45 15.39
N LEU A 289 -10.97 -12.55 16.05
CA LEU A 289 -10.46 -13.88 15.70
C LEU A 289 -10.83 -14.27 14.26
N GLN A 290 -12.06 -13.99 13.83
CA GLN A 290 -12.52 -14.28 12.49
C GLN A 290 -11.80 -13.44 11.43
N GLY A 291 -11.62 -12.14 11.67
CA GLY A 291 -10.87 -11.24 10.78
C GLY A 291 -9.41 -11.69 10.62
N ILE A 292 -8.73 -11.97 11.73
CA ILE A 292 -7.35 -12.47 11.72
C ILE A 292 -7.25 -13.81 10.97
N ALA A 293 -8.21 -14.72 11.20
CA ALA A 293 -8.24 -16.01 10.52
C ALA A 293 -8.46 -15.84 9.00
N LEU A 294 -9.37 -14.94 8.59
CA LEU A 294 -9.65 -14.63 7.18
C LEU A 294 -8.40 -14.09 6.47
N GLU A 295 -7.70 -13.15 7.10
CA GLU A 295 -6.43 -12.63 6.60
C GLU A 295 -5.37 -13.72 6.50
N GLY A 296 -5.28 -14.60 7.52
CA GLY A 296 -4.39 -15.75 7.52
C GLY A 296 -4.66 -16.72 6.37
N VAL A 297 -5.95 -17.00 6.06
CA VAL A 297 -6.35 -17.81 4.90
C VAL A 297 -5.86 -17.16 3.61
N TYR A 298 -6.07 -15.86 3.43
CA TYR A 298 -5.56 -15.14 2.27
C TYR A 298 -4.03 -15.25 2.16
N VAL A 299 -3.30 -15.04 3.25
CA VAL A 299 -1.83 -15.13 3.28
C VAL A 299 -1.36 -16.51 2.81
N VAL A 300 -1.95 -17.58 3.32
CA VAL A 300 -1.61 -18.96 2.93
C VAL A 300 -1.83 -19.16 1.43
N LEU A 301 -3.00 -18.77 0.91
CA LEU A 301 -3.33 -18.91 -0.51
C LEU A 301 -2.40 -18.08 -1.40
N ALA A 302 -2.09 -16.85 -0.98
CA ALA A 302 -1.18 -15.97 -1.70
C ALA A 302 0.24 -16.55 -1.77
N CYS A 303 0.72 -17.15 -0.68
CA CYS A 303 2.01 -17.85 -0.62
C CYS A 303 2.04 -19.11 -1.50
N LEU A 304 0.95 -19.88 -1.55
CA LEU A 304 0.83 -21.06 -2.41
C LEU A 304 0.88 -20.67 -3.89
N ILE A 305 0.12 -19.64 -4.30
CA ILE A 305 0.14 -19.12 -5.66
C ILE A 305 1.53 -18.58 -6.02
N PHE A 306 2.16 -17.84 -5.12
CA PHE A 306 3.53 -17.35 -5.34
C PHE A 306 4.50 -18.50 -5.55
N ASN A 307 4.47 -19.52 -4.69
CA ASN A 307 5.35 -20.68 -4.77
C ASN A 307 5.16 -21.46 -6.08
N ALA A 308 3.91 -21.64 -6.51
CA ALA A 308 3.62 -22.31 -7.78
C ALA A 308 4.23 -21.55 -8.97
N ARG A 309 4.13 -20.21 -8.98
CA ARG A 309 4.72 -19.34 -10.00
C ARG A 309 6.25 -19.33 -9.95
N ALA A 310 6.82 -19.29 -8.74
CA ALA A 310 8.27 -19.32 -8.54
C ALA A 310 8.88 -20.65 -9.02
N ARG A 311 8.21 -21.78 -8.78
CA ARG A 311 8.66 -23.10 -9.30
C ARG A 311 8.66 -23.17 -10.83
N ARG A 312 7.83 -22.39 -11.50
CA ARG A 312 7.81 -22.26 -12.97
C ARG A 312 8.80 -21.20 -13.49
N GLY A 313 9.56 -20.54 -12.61
CA GLY A 313 10.51 -19.49 -12.98
C GLY A 313 9.87 -18.17 -13.41
N GLU A 314 8.57 -17.97 -13.16
CA GLU A 314 7.82 -16.77 -13.59
C GLU A 314 8.11 -15.56 -12.68
N VAL A 315 8.45 -15.81 -11.42
CA VAL A 315 8.67 -14.78 -10.39
C VAL A 315 9.83 -15.16 -9.49
N SER A 316 10.43 -14.16 -8.85
CA SER A 316 11.49 -14.32 -7.86
C SER A 316 11.22 -13.52 -6.59
N ARG A 317 11.76 -14.01 -5.47
CA ARG A 317 11.71 -13.35 -4.15
C ARG A 317 12.79 -12.28 -3.98
N GLU A 318 13.82 -12.34 -4.82
CA GLU A 318 15.02 -11.51 -4.73
C GLU A 318 15.30 -10.86 -6.08
N THR A 319 16.10 -9.78 -6.05
CA THR A 319 16.57 -9.11 -7.27
C THR A 319 17.28 -10.10 -8.18
N GLN A 320 16.91 -10.08 -9.45
CA GLN A 320 17.59 -10.84 -10.50
C GLN A 320 18.56 -9.91 -11.24
N PRO A 321 19.67 -10.44 -11.80
CA PRO A 321 20.48 -9.68 -12.73
C PRO A 321 19.59 -9.18 -13.87
N LEU A 322 19.72 -7.90 -14.26
CA LEU A 322 19.08 -7.41 -15.48
C LEU A 322 19.57 -8.28 -16.63
N LYS A 323 18.66 -8.99 -17.32
CA LYS A 323 18.97 -9.54 -18.64
C LYS A 323 19.23 -8.34 -19.54
N VAL A 324 20.49 -8.07 -19.82
CA VAL A 324 20.86 -7.15 -20.90
C VAL A 324 20.52 -7.92 -22.17
N ASP A 325 19.37 -7.64 -22.75
CA ASP A 325 19.11 -8.06 -24.13
C ASP A 325 20.23 -7.44 -24.98
N LYS A 326 21.02 -8.31 -25.62
CA LYS A 326 22.09 -7.92 -26.53
C LYS A 326 21.51 -7.43 -27.85
#